data_AF-A0A840S0Z1-F1
#
_entry.id   AF-A0A840S0Z1-F1
#
_cell.length_a   1.000
_cell.length_b   1.000
_cell.length_c   1.000
_cell.angle_alpha   90.00
_cell.angle_beta   90.00
_cell.angle_gamma   90.00
#
_symmetry.space_group_name_H-M   'P 1'
#
loop_
_entity.id
_entity.type
_entity.pdbx_description
1 polymer ?
#
loop_
_entity_poly.entity_id
_entity_poly.type
_entity_poly.pdbx_seq_one_letter_code
_entity_poly.pdbx_strand_id
1 'polypeptide(L)'
;MPAALSPLPELLRSLEPELHPGVYVYCVAPAGADLAGLTPIATVAEREGLTLVLPEAQALQAGLQVLFRAAWITLSVHSDLQAIGLTAAFSAALGRASAAMSSPAPSTTTCWSP
;
A
#
# COMPACT_ATOMS: atom_id res chain seq x y z
N MET A 1 29.68 -18.86 -10.47
CA MET A 1 28.47 -19.00 -11.30
C MET A 1 27.34 -18.35 -10.50
N PRO A 2 26.79 -17.18 -10.89
CA PRO A 2 25.75 -16.55 -10.08
C PRO A 2 24.44 -17.35 -10.19
N ALA A 3 23.78 -17.56 -9.06
CA ALA A 3 22.58 -18.37 -8.92
C ALA A 3 21.43 -17.79 -9.75
N ALA A 4 20.63 -18.67 -10.33
CA ALA A 4 19.44 -18.31 -11.09
C ALA A 4 18.52 -17.44 -10.23
N LEU A 5 18.18 -16.25 -10.74
CA LEU A 5 17.08 -15.44 -10.22
C LEU A 5 15.82 -16.30 -10.27
N SER A 6 15.21 -16.62 -9.12
CA SER A 6 13.95 -17.37 -9.08
C SER A 6 12.91 -16.69 -9.96
N PRO A 7 12.18 -17.43 -10.80
CA PRO A 7 11.17 -16.85 -11.68
C PRO A 7 10.13 -16.12 -10.83
N LEU A 8 9.82 -14.87 -11.21
CA LEU A 8 8.87 -13.97 -10.52
C LEU A 8 7.59 -14.65 -9.97
N PRO A 9 6.95 -15.62 -10.66
CA PRO A 9 5.79 -16.33 -10.12
C PRO A 9 6.07 -17.12 -8.82
N GLU A 10 7.26 -17.69 -8.66
CA GLU A 10 7.66 -18.40 -7.44
C GLU A 10 7.90 -17.41 -6.29
N LEU A 11 8.51 -16.26 -6.59
CA LEU A 11 8.72 -15.19 -5.63
C LEU A 11 7.40 -14.57 -5.16
N LEU A 12 6.43 -14.40 -6.06
CA LEU A 12 5.08 -13.95 -5.68
C LEU A 12 4.34 -14.95 -4.78
N ARG A 13 4.63 -16.25 -4.91
CA ARG A 13 4.03 -17.30 -4.06
C ARG A 13 4.68 -17.40 -2.69
N SER A 14 5.92 -16.94 -2.53
CA SER A 14 6.60 -16.86 -1.24
C SER A 14 6.34 -15.55 -0.51
N LEU A 15 5.52 -14.65 -1.07
CA LEU A 15 5.08 -13.45 -0.37
C LEU A 15 4.20 -13.84 0.82
N GLU A 16 4.60 -13.37 1.99
CA GLU A 16 3.81 -13.45 3.21
C GLU A 16 3.32 -12.03 3.53
N PRO A 17 2.17 -11.60 2.97
CA PRO A 17 1.61 -10.29 3.27
C PRO A 17 0.97 -10.30 4.67
N GLU A 18 1.37 -9.36 5.51
CA GLU A 18 0.78 -9.12 6.82
C GLU A 18 0.00 -7.81 6.80
N LEU A 19 -1.32 -7.89 7.03
CA LEU A 19 -2.18 -6.72 7.21
C LEU A 19 -2.14 -6.30 8.68
N HIS A 20 -1.63 -5.10 8.92
CA HIS A 20 -1.65 -4.50 10.25
C HIS A 20 -3.04 -3.91 10.53
N PRO A 21 -3.61 -4.14 11.72
CA PRO A 21 -4.94 -3.67 12.05
C PRO A 21 -4.99 -2.14 12.16
N GLY A 22 -6.12 -1.57 11.73
CA GLY A 22 -6.40 -0.14 11.86
C GLY A 22 -6.24 0.65 10.56
N VAL A 23 -6.54 1.95 10.66
CA VAL A 23 -6.42 2.90 9.55
C VAL A 23 -5.21 3.78 9.78
N TYR A 24 -4.35 3.85 8.77
CA TYR A 24 -3.18 4.70 8.74
C TYR A 24 -3.45 5.86 7.79
N VAL A 25 -2.93 7.03 8.13
CA VAL A 25 -3.15 8.25 7.36
C VAL A 25 -1.85 8.83 6.87
N TYR A 26 -1.91 9.37 5.66
CA TYR A 26 -0.89 10.23 5.09
C TYR A 26 -1.22 11.68 5.44
N CYS A 27 -0.31 12.35 6.14
CA CYS A 27 -0.43 13.73 6.56
C CYS A 27 0.87 14.49 6.25
N VAL A 28 0.77 15.80 6.02
CA VAL A 28 1.95 16.68 5.95
C VAL A 28 1.94 17.57 7.18
N ALA A 29 3.00 17.47 7.99
CA ALA A 29 3.21 18.36 9.11
C ALA A 29 3.85 19.67 8.63
N PRO A 30 3.28 20.84 8.97
CA PRO A 30 3.89 22.12 8.65
C PRO A 30 5.20 22.31 9.44
N ALA A 31 6.07 23.18 8.92
CA ALA A 31 7.32 23.52 9.59
C ALA A 31 7.02 24.09 11.00
N GLY A 32 7.64 23.50 12.02
CA GLY A 32 7.44 23.90 13.42
C GLY A 32 6.20 23.28 14.11
N ALA A 33 5.50 22.33 13.46
CA ALA A 33 4.49 21.53 14.14
C ALA A 33 5.11 20.77 15.33
N ASP A 34 4.40 20.73 16.45
CA ASP A 34 4.77 19.88 17.56
C ASP A 34 4.40 18.43 17.22
N LEU A 35 5.42 17.59 17.09
CA LEU A 35 5.27 16.16 16.81
C LEU A 35 5.46 15.31 18.06
N ALA A 36 5.58 15.94 19.24
CA ALA A 36 5.69 15.23 20.50
C ALA A 36 4.47 14.31 20.72
N GLY A 37 4.75 13.05 21.05
CA GLY A 37 3.69 12.05 21.27
C GLY A 37 3.15 11.39 20.00
N LEU A 38 3.59 11.81 18.81
CA LEU A 38 3.31 11.08 17.57
C LEU A 38 4.31 9.94 17.38
N THR A 39 3.81 8.78 16.96
CA THR A 39 4.64 7.60 16.63
C THR A 39 4.38 7.20 15.17
N PRO A 40 4.89 7.97 14.20
CA PRO A 40 4.75 7.63 12.79
C PRO A 40 5.50 6.34 12.46
N ILE A 41 4.88 5.50 11.62
CA ILE A 41 5.52 4.29 11.08
C ILE A 41 6.47 4.61 9.92
N ALA A 42 6.28 5.76 9.26
CA ALA A 42 7.18 6.27 8.25
C ALA A 42 7.15 7.80 8.23
N THR A 43 8.30 8.39 7.90
CA THR A 43 8.43 9.83 7.68
C THR A 43 9.24 10.09 6.41
N VAL A 44 8.87 11.16 5.68
CA VAL A 44 9.59 11.59 4.48
C VAL A 44 9.79 13.09 4.57
N ALA A 45 11.04 13.54 4.53
CA ALA A 45 11.37 14.95 4.48
C ALA A 45 11.20 15.46 3.04
N GLU A 46 10.21 16.31 2.83
CA GLU A 46 9.92 16.96 1.56
C GLU A 46 10.20 18.46 1.66
N ARG A 47 10.21 19.15 0.52
CA ARG A 47 10.45 20.60 0.50
C ARG A 47 9.30 21.37 1.15
N GLU A 48 8.09 20.85 1.02
CA GLU A 48 6.85 21.44 1.47
C GLU A 48 6.58 21.19 2.98
N GLY A 49 7.25 20.21 3.60
CA GLY A 49 7.08 19.85 4.99
C GLY A 49 7.52 18.42 5.29
N LEU A 50 7.19 17.94 6.50
CA LEU A 50 7.46 16.55 6.88
C LEU A 50 6.21 15.70 6.63
N THR A 51 6.28 14.81 5.66
CA THR A 51 5.26 13.80 5.44
C THR A 51 5.34 12.75 6.54
N LEU A 52 4.18 12.38 7.09
CA LEU A 52 4.03 11.40 8.15
C LEU A 52 3.00 10.34 7.74
N VAL A 53 3.32 9.08 8.00
CA VAL A 53 2.37 7.96 7.98
C VAL A 53 2.20 7.46 9.41
N LEU A 54 1.00 7.58 9.96
CA LEU A 54 0.71 7.25 11.36
C LEU A 54 -0.74 6.78 11.54
N PRO A 55 -1.11 6.17 12.68
CA PRO A 55 -2.49 5.81 12.97
C PRO A 55 -3.42 7.04 12.91
N GLU A 56 -4.60 6.88 12.31
CA GLU A 56 -5.57 7.98 12.12
C GLU A 56 -5.88 8.73 13.42
N ALA A 57 -6.07 7.99 14.52
CA ALA A 57 -6.38 8.58 15.82
C ALA A 57 -5.32 9.60 16.26
N GLN A 58 -4.03 9.31 16.06
CA GLN A 58 -2.96 10.22 16.45
C GLN A 58 -2.95 11.49 15.60
N ALA A 59 -3.17 11.36 14.29
CA ALA A 59 -3.25 12.52 13.40
C ALA A 59 -4.42 13.45 13.76
N LEU A 60 -5.59 12.87 14.08
CA LEU A 60 -6.76 13.64 14.49
C LEU A 60 -6.53 14.35 15.84
N GLN A 61 -5.89 13.69 16.80
CA GLN A 61 -5.56 14.30 18.09
C GLN A 61 -4.57 15.46 17.95
N ALA A 62 -3.60 15.35 17.04
CA ALA A 62 -2.65 16.42 16.73
C ALA A 62 -3.21 17.50 15.78
N GLY A 63 -4.47 17.39 15.34
CA GLY A 63 -5.10 18.35 14.43
C GLY A 63 -4.45 18.37 13.04
N LEU A 64 -3.78 17.29 12.62
CA LEU A 64 -3.14 17.19 11.32
C LEU A 64 -4.19 16.94 10.23
N GLN A 65 -4.00 17.58 9.07
CA GLN A 65 -4.84 17.34 7.90
C GLN A 65 -4.55 15.96 7.31
N VAL A 66 -5.56 15.09 7.32
CA VAL A 66 -5.53 13.79 6.65
C VAL A 66 -5.72 13.99 5.14
N LEU A 67 -4.70 13.67 4.36
CA LEU A 67 -4.76 13.74 2.90
C LEU A 67 -5.21 12.43 2.27
N PHE A 68 -4.84 11.30 2.88
CA PHE A 68 -5.19 9.98 2.39
C PHE A 68 -5.31 8.98 3.54
N ARG A 69 -6.25 8.03 3.44
CA ARG A 69 -6.45 6.91 4.37
C ARG A 69 -6.05 5.62 3.69
N ALA A 70 -5.27 4.80 4.39
CA ALA A 70 -4.71 3.57 3.88
C ALA A 70 -4.74 2.47 4.94
N ALA A 71 -4.66 1.22 4.47
CA ALA A 71 -4.28 0.08 5.30
C ALA A 71 -2.76 -0.10 5.26
N TRP A 72 -2.16 -0.55 6.35
CA TRP A 72 -0.73 -0.88 6.39
C TRP A 72 -0.54 -2.38 6.12
N ILE A 73 0.10 -2.70 5.01
CA ILE A 73 0.42 -4.07 4.61
C ILE A 73 1.95 -4.20 4.51
N THR A 74 2.54 -5.12 5.25
CA THR A 74 3.97 -5.46 5.15
C THR A 74 4.13 -6.69 4.26
N LEU A 75 5.14 -6.66 3.39
CA LEU A 75 5.49 -7.78 2.52
C LEU A 75 6.85 -8.32 2.94
N SER A 76 6.86 -9.49 3.57
CA SER A 76 8.10 -10.18 3.92
C SER A 76 8.54 -11.08 2.76
N VAL A 77 9.78 -10.91 2.30
CA VAL A 77 10.39 -11.79 1.28
C VAL A 77 11.75 -12.26 1.78
N HIS A 78 11.92 -13.57 1.93
CA HIS A 78 13.14 -14.20 2.41
C HIS A 78 14.25 -14.33 1.33
N SER A 79 14.25 -13.48 0.31
CA SER A 79 15.21 -13.56 -0.81
C SER A 79 16.17 -12.37 -0.83
N ASP A 80 17.44 -12.65 -1.11
CA ASP A 80 18.51 -11.65 -1.23
C ASP A 80 18.08 -10.43 -2.08
N LEU A 81 18.46 -9.27 -1.57
CA LEU A 81 18.01 -7.91 -1.86
C LEU A 81 18.39 -7.40 -3.27
N GLN A 82 18.09 -8.18 -4.31
CA GLN A 82 18.35 -7.90 -5.72
C GLN A 82 17.11 -8.13 -6.60
N ALA A 83 15.92 -8.28 -6.01
CA ALA A 83 14.67 -8.47 -6.75
C ALA A 83 14.16 -7.14 -7.35
N ILE A 84 14.89 -6.61 -8.34
CA ILE A 84 14.42 -5.56 -9.24
C ILE A 84 13.15 -6.10 -9.91
N GLY A 85 11.98 -5.60 -9.52
CA GLY A 85 10.69 -6.02 -10.09
C GLY A 85 9.62 -6.45 -9.08
N LEU A 86 9.92 -6.54 -7.78
CA LEU A 86 8.92 -6.89 -6.76
C LEU A 86 7.75 -5.89 -6.73
N THR A 87 8.06 -4.60 -6.71
CA THR A 87 7.04 -3.53 -6.71
C THR A 87 6.20 -3.54 -7.98
N ALA A 88 6.80 -3.84 -9.14
CA ALA A 88 6.08 -3.91 -10.42
C ALA A 88 5.14 -5.13 -10.45
N ALA A 89 5.63 -6.29 -10.02
CA ALA A 89 4.85 -7.52 -9.97
C ALA A 89 3.70 -7.43 -8.95
N PHE A 90 3.97 -6.87 -7.77
CA PHE A 90 2.97 -6.66 -6.73
C PHE A 90 1.91 -5.62 -7.15
N SER A 91 2.32 -4.46 -7.68
CA SER A 91 1.39 -3.45 -8.20
C SER A 91 0.51 -3.99 -9.31
N ALA A 92 1.07 -4.80 -10.21
CA ALA A 92 0.30 -5.45 -11.28
C ALA A 92 -0.69 -6.50 -10.73
N ALA A 93 -0.32 -7.26 -9.70
CA ALA A 93 -1.23 -8.20 -9.04
C ALA A 93 -2.38 -7.47 -8.34
N LEU A 94 -2.09 -6.40 -7.60
CA LEU A 94 -3.09 -5.57 -6.93
C LEU A 94 -4.04 -4.89 -7.94
N GLY A 95 -3.49 -4.36 -9.04
CA GLY A 95 -4.28 -3.75 -10.11
C GLY A 95 -5.23 -4.73 -10.81
N ARG A 96 -4.82 -5.99 -11.00
CA ARG A 96 -5.73 -7.03 -11.52
C ARG A 96 -6.85 -7.36 -10.54
N ALA A 97 -6.56 -7.42 -9.24
CA ALA A 97 -7.57 -7.69 -8.21
C ALA A 97 -8.58 -6.54 -8.08
N SER A 98 -8.13 -5.27 -8.13
CA SER A 98 -9.03 -4.12 -8.09
C SER A 98 -9.90 -4.00 -9.36
N ALA A 99 -9.36 -4.34 -10.53
CA ALA A 99 -10.12 -4.40 -11.77
C ALA A 99 -11.18 -5.51 -11.76
N ALA A 100 -10.87 -6.69 -11.21
CA ALA A 100 -11.82 -7.79 -11.09
C ALA A 100 -13.03 -7.43 -10.19
N MET A 101 -12.80 -6.68 -9.12
CA MET A 101 -13.86 -6.17 -8.24
C MET A 101 -14.74 -5.10 -8.92
N SER A 102 -14.25 -4.45 -9.98
CA SER A 102 -14.93 -3.37 -10.69
C SER A 102 -15.65 -3.84 -11.97
N SER A 103 -15.68 -5.14 -12.26
CA SER A 103 -16.40 -5.65 -13.43
C SER A 103 -17.92 -5.55 -13.22
N PRO A 104 -18.67 -4.84 -14.08
CA PRO A 104 -20.12 -4.91 -14.05
C PRO A 104 -20.51 -6.36 -14.39
N ALA A 105 -21.31 -6.97 -13.52
CA ALA A 105 -21.90 -8.28 -13.77
C ALA A 105 -22.45 -8.34 -15.20
N PRO A 106 -22.27 -9.46 -15.95
CA PRO A 106 -22.83 -9.58 -17.28
C PRO A 106 -24.34 -9.41 -17.19
N SER A 107 -24.85 -8.31 -17.76
CA SER A 107 -26.28 -8.09 -17.94
C SER A 107 -26.81 -9.30 -18.72
N THR A 108 -27.58 -10.11 -18.02
CA THR A 108 -28.32 -11.23 -18.59
C THR A 108 -29.44 -10.60 -19.43
N THR A 109 -29.15 -10.22 -20.67
CA THR A 109 -30.19 -9.88 -21.63
C THR A 109 -30.75 -11.17 -22.18
N THR A 110 -31.74 -11.68 -21.45
CA THR A 110 -32.74 -12.64 -21.91
C THR A 110 -33.66 -11.96 -22.95
N CYS A 111 -34.06 -12.74 -23.97
CA CYS A 111 -35.06 -12.48 -25.01
C CYS A 111 -34.69 -11.39 -26.03
N TRP A 112 -34.81 -11.61 -27.35
CA TRP A 112 -35.99 -12.11 -28.04
C TRP A 112 -35.59 -12.58 -29.46
N SER A 113 -36.13 -13.71 -29.91
CA SER A 113 -36.10 -14.14 -31.32
C SER A 113 -37.49 -13.93 -31.91
N PRO A 114 -37.64 -13.43 -33.14
CA PRO A 114 -38.86 -13.62 -33.91
C PRO A 114 -38.97 -15.05 -34.47
#